data_AF-G9BGZ4-F1
#
_entry.id   AF-G9BGZ4-F1
#
_cell.length_a   1.000
_cell.length_b   1.000
_cell.length_c   1.000
_cell.angle_alpha   90.00
_cell.angle_beta   90.00
_cell.angle_gamma   90.00
#
_symmetry.space_group_name_H-M   'P 1'
#
loop_
_entity.id
_entity.type
_entity.pdbx_description
1 polymer ?
#
loop_
_entity_poly.entity_id
_entity_poly.type
_entity_poly.pdbx_seq_one_letter_code
_entity_poly.pdbx_strand_id
1 'polypeptide(L)' 'GVCHCCLVAIDGRPKRRACQTVVRQGMRVETEVNRLALEVQS' A
#
# COMPACT_ATOMS: atom_id res chain seq x y z
N GLY A 1 -9.48 -9.97 6.58
CA GLY A 1 -8.70 -9.87 5.33
C GLY A 1 -9.25 -10.76 4.24
N VAL A 2 -10.38 -10.37 3.64
CA VAL A 2 -10.94 -11.00 2.42
C VAL A 2 -11.41 -9.97 1.38
N CYS A 3 -11.53 -8.69 1.77
CA CYS A 3 -11.98 -7.60 0.89
C CYS A 3 -10.99 -7.26 -0.24
N HIS A 4 -9.72 -7.62 -0.11
CA HIS A 4 -8.63 -7.17 -0.99
C HIS A 4 -8.46 -5.64 -1.11
N CYS A 5 -9.10 -4.87 -0.24
CA CYS A 5 -9.13 -3.41 -0.23
C CYS A 5 -7.87 -2.73 0.36
N CYS A 6 -6.89 -3.51 0.85
CA CYS A 6 -5.72 -3.01 1.57
C CYS A 6 -4.40 -3.53 0.98
N LEU A 7 -4.38 -3.76 -0.33
CA LEU A 7 -3.20 -4.24 -1.01
C LEU A 7 -2.16 -3.11 -1.12
N VAL A 8 -0.94 -3.42 -0.70
CA VAL A 8 0.22 -2.53 -0.76
C VAL A 8 1.44 -3.32 -1.23
N ALA A 9 2.52 -2.63 -1.59
CA ALA A 9 3.84 -3.24 -1.71
C ALA A 9 4.61 -3.07 -0.38
N ILE A 10 5.26 -4.14 0.07
CA ILE A 10 6.11 -4.14 1.27
C ILE A 10 7.44 -4.76 0.90
N ASP A 11 8.54 -4.03 1.11
CA ASP A 11 9.91 -4.46 0.80
C ASP A 11 10.05 -5.01 -0.63
N GLY A 12 9.48 -4.27 -1.59
CA GLY A 12 9.46 -4.62 -3.02
C GLY A 12 8.50 -5.75 -3.41
N ARG A 13 7.76 -6.36 -2.46
CA ARG A 13 6.78 -7.41 -2.74
C ARG A 13 5.39 -6.81 -2.89
N PRO A 14 4.77 -6.85 -4.08
CA PRO A 14 3.43 -6.30 -4.29
C PRO A 14 2.35 -7.20 -3.69
N LYS A 15 1.12 -6.66 -3.62
CA LYS A 15 -0.11 -7.37 -3.23
C LYS A 15 -0.06 -7.98 -1.81
N ARG A 16 0.62 -7.30 -0.88
CA ARG A 16 0.58 -7.65 0.56
C ARG A 16 -0.67 -7.05 1.20
N ARG A 17 -1.31 -7.79 2.11
CA ARG A 17 -2.49 -7.29 2.84
C ARG A 17 -2.06 -6.47 4.03
N ALA A 18 -2.25 -5.15 3.98
CA ALA A 18 -1.91 -4.29 5.11
C ALA A 18 -2.67 -4.67 6.38
N CYS A 19 -3.98 -4.95 6.28
CA CYS A 19 -4.82 -5.28 7.45
C CYS A 19 -4.43 -6.57 8.22
N GLN A 20 -3.53 -7.39 7.67
CA GLN A 20 -3.08 -8.64 8.27
C GLN A 20 -1.55 -8.75 8.35
N THR A 21 -0.83 -7.68 8.05
CA THR A 21 0.63 -7.65 8.13
C THR A 21 1.04 -6.91 9.39
N VAL A 22 1.75 -7.58 10.29
CA VAL A 22 2.32 -6.95 11.48
C VAL A 22 3.46 -6.03 11.07
N VAL A 23 3.44 -4.79 11.56
CA VAL A 23 4.47 -3.79 11.28
C VAL A 23 5.82 -4.20 11.88
N ARG A 24 6.91 -3.89 11.18
CA ARG A 24 8.29 -4.09 11.64
C ARG A 24 9.11 -2.84 11.40
N GLN A 25 10.07 -2.56 12.28
CA GLN A 25 10.99 -1.46 12.09
C GLN A 25 11.77 -1.63 10.79
N GLY A 26 11.96 -0.54 10.04
CA GLY A 26 12.67 -0.56 8.75
C GLY A 26 11.84 -1.07 7.57
N MET A 27 10.58 -1.48 7.78
CA MET A 27 9.68 -1.90 6.71
C MET A 27 9.44 -0.74 5.73
N ARG A 28 9.67 -0.97 4.43
CA ARG A 28 9.33 0.00 3.38
C ARG A 28 7.96 -0.33 2.81
N VAL A 29 7.00 0.57 2.97
CA VAL A 29 5.63 0.41 2.47
C VAL A 29 5.38 1.39 1.34
N GLU A 30 4.87 0.87 0.22
CA GLU A 30 4.46 1.65 -0.94
C GLU A 30 2.96 1.46 -1.15
N THR A 31 2.23 2.58 -1.18
CA THR A 31 0.78 2.64 -1.38
C THR A 31 0.44 3.17 -2.75
N GLU A 32 -0.68 2.71 -3.30
CA GLU A 32 -1.25 3.33 -4.50
C GLU A 32 -1.76 4.74 -4.17
N VAL A 33 -1.79 5.60 -5.19
CA VAL A 33 -2.33 6.96 -5.10
C VAL A 33 -3.57 7.09 -5.97
N ASN A 34 -4.51 7.92 -5.53
CA ASN A 34 -5.67 8.24 -6.36
C ASN A 34 -5.19 9.02 -7.60
N ARG A 35 -5.59 8.58 -8.79
CA ARG A 35 -5.20 9.22 -10.05
C ARG A 35 -5.60 10.70 -10.13
N LEU A 36 -6.77 11.05 -9.60
CA LEU A 36 -7.24 12.43 -9.56
C LEU A 36 -6.44 13.30 -8.58
N ALA A 37 -5.87 12.70 -7.53
CA ALA A 37 -5.02 13.43 -6.58
C ALA A 37 -3.67 13.86 -7.21
N LEU A 38 -3.25 13.21 -8.30
CA LEU A 38 -2.07 13.61 -9.07
C LEU A 38 -2.35 14.79 -10.01
N GLU A 39 -3.57 14.90 -10.53
CA GLU A 39 -3.99 15.97 -11.45
C GLU A 39 -4.21 17.31 -10.74
N VAL A 40 -4.51 17.30 -9.44
CA VAL A 40 -4.65 18.51 -8.61
C VAL A 40 -3.30 19.22 -8.35
N GLN A 41 -2.18 18.60 -8.73
CA GLN A 41 -0.82 19.16 -8.59
C GLN A 41 -0.22 19.63 -9.93
N SER A 42 -1.05 19.90 -10.96
CA SER A 42 -0.63 20.37 -12.29
C SER A 42 -1.13 21.77 -12.61
#